data_AF-A0A3D4QE69-F1
#
_entry.id   AF-A0A3D4QE69-F1
#
_cell.length_a   1.000
_cell.length_b   1.000
_cell.length_c   1.000
_cell.angle_alpha   90.00
_cell.angle_beta   90.00
_cell.angle_gamma   90.00
#
_symmetry.space_group_name_H-M   'P 1'
#
loop_
_entity.id
_entity.type
_entity.pdbx_description
1 polymer ?
#
loop_
_entity_poly.entity_id
_entity_poly.type
_entity_poly.pdbx_seq_one_letter_code
_entity_poly.pdbx_strand_id
1 'polypeptide(L)'
;FGANRLGSTALTENVVFGLRAGRGAADHARAHPHSAGDDAFHPLIAAATAQFGHGGDQAPALLKLELQRAAWDHIGPARTADSLNRMDAVID
;
A
#
# COMPACT_ATOMS: atom_id res chain seq x y z
N PHE A 1 11.89 4.95 -8.76
CA PHE A 1 13.26 5.29 -8.36
C PHE A 1 14.15 4.07 -8.38
N GLY A 2 15.47 4.28 -8.39
CA GLY A 2 16.45 3.26 -8.02
C GLY A 2 16.51 3.03 -6.50
N ALA A 3 17.67 2.62 -5.97
CA ALA A 3 17.82 2.19 -4.58
C ALA A 3 17.82 3.31 -3.51
N ASN A 4 17.96 4.58 -3.90
CA ASN A 4 17.91 5.73 -2.99
C ASN A 4 17.23 6.94 -3.64
N ARG A 5 16.36 7.61 -2.90
CA ARG A 5 15.68 8.84 -3.35
C ARG A 5 16.52 10.06 -3.00
N LEU A 6 16.74 10.96 -3.96
CA LEU A 6 17.46 12.20 -3.72
C LEU A 6 16.59 13.20 -2.95
N GLY A 7 17.22 13.96 -2.07
CA GLY A 7 16.55 15.04 -1.34
C GLY A 7 15.86 16.01 -2.31
N SER A 8 14.70 16.51 -1.91
CA SER A 8 13.89 17.48 -2.66
C SER A 8 13.30 16.99 -4.01
N THR A 9 13.55 15.75 -4.46
CA THR A 9 12.95 15.26 -5.71
C THR A 9 11.53 14.71 -5.52
N ALA A 10 11.25 14.16 -4.34
CA ALA A 10 10.27 14.82 -3.50
C ALA A 10 8.89 15.16 -4.11
N LEU A 11 8.65 16.44 -3.93
CA LEU A 11 7.51 17.19 -4.39
C LEU A 11 7.46 17.26 -5.92
N THR A 12 8.63 17.38 -6.57
CA THR A 12 8.75 17.47 -8.03
C THR A 12 8.18 16.24 -8.72
N GLU A 13 8.44 15.03 -8.21
CA GLU A 13 7.86 13.81 -8.76
C GLU A 13 6.35 13.78 -8.66
N ASN A 14 5.80 14.09 -7.48
CA ASN A 14 4.35 14.09 -7.27
C ASN A 14 3.66 15.00 -8.29
N VAL A 15 4.23 16.18 -8.55
CA VAL A 15 3.70 17.12 -9.53
C VAL A 15 3.86 16.60 -10.96
N VAL A 16 5.06 16.20 -11.36
CA VAL A 16 5.35 15.78 -12.74
C VAL A 16 4.55 14.53 -13.12
N PHE A 17 4.60 13.49 -12.28
CA PHE A 17 3.89 12.24 -12.57
C PHE A 17 2.39 12.36 -12.34
N GLY A 18 1.94 13.18 -11.37
CA GLY A 18 0.52 13.49 -11.19
C GLY A 18 -0.08 14.19 -12.41
N LEU A 19 0.61 15.20 -12.97
CA LEU A 19 0.17 15.88 -14.19
C LEU A 19 0.15 14.96 -15.41
N ARG A 20 1.17 14.10 -15.56
CA ARG A 20 1.23 13.13 -16.67
C ARG A 20 0.13 12.09 -16.57
N ALA A 21 -0.04 11.48 -15.40
CA ALA A 21 -1.07 10.47 -15.15
C ALA A 21 -2.48 11.09 -15.30
N GLY A 22 -2.70 12.28 -14.77
CA GLY A 22 -3.98 12.98 -14.88
C GLY A 22 -4.35 13.31 -16.33
N ARG A 23 -3.40 13.79 -17.15
CA ARG A 23 -3.61 14.03 -18.59
C ARG A 23 -3.96 12.73 -19.31
N GLY A 24 -3.17 11.68 -19.10
CA GLY A 24 -3.42 10.37 -19.71
C GLY A 24 -4.76 9.76 -19.30
N ALA A 25 -5.13 9.85 -18.03
CA ALA A 25 -6.42 9.38 -17.53
C ALA A 25 -7.59 10.15 -18.17
N ALA A 26 -7.46 11.47 -18.29
CA ALA A 26 -8.49 12.30 -18.93
C ALA A 26 -8.65 11.99 -20.42
N ASP A 27 -7.54 11.81 -21.15
CA ASP A 27 -7.56 11.40 -22.55
C ASP A 27 -8.19 10.01 -22.72
N HIS A 28 -7.81 9.06 -21.86
CA HIS A 28 -8.35 7.70 -21.88
C HIS A 28 -9.86 7.68 -21.63
N ALA A 29 -10.34 8.39 -20.61
CA ALA A 29 -11.77 8.45 -20.27
C ALA A 29 -12.61 9.11 -21.38
N ARG A 30 -12.07 10.15 -22.06
CA ARG A 30 -12.75 10.75 -23.22
C ARG A 30 -12.83 9.79 -24.41
N ALA A 31 -11.77 9.05 -24.68
CA ALA A 31 -11.71 8.11 -25.80
C ALA A 31 -12.51 6.81 -25.54
N HIS A 32 -12.70 6.44 -24.28
CA HIS A 32 -13.40 5.22 -23.85
C HIS A 32 -14.52 5.57 -22.87
N PRO A 33 -15.61 6.18 -23.35
CA PRO A 33 -16.75 6.48 -22.48
C PRO A 33 -17.34 5.16 -21.96
N HIS A 34 -17.12 4.91 -20.68
CA HIS A 34 -17.63 3.74 -19.97
C HIS A 34 -18.36 4.20 -18.72
N SER A 35 -19.56 3.66 -18.50
CA SER A 35 -20.26 3.74 -17.22
C SER A 35 -20.07 2.43 -16.47
N ALA A 36 -19.48 2.49 -15.28
CA ALA A 36 -19.62 1.39 -14.33
C ALA A 36 -21.03 1.46 -13.71
N GLY A 37 -21.63 0.31 -13.43
CA GLY A 37 -22.85 0.26 -12.62
C GLY A 37 -22.56 0.66 -11.17
N ASP A 38 -23.56 1.18 -10.47
CA ASP A 38 -23.43 1.61 -9.07
C ASP A 38 -22.97 0.47 -8.14
N ASP A 39 -23.23 -0.78 -8.53
CA ASP A 39 -22.88 -1.99 -7.80
C ASP A 39 -21.51 -2.57 -8.14
N ALA A 40 -20.78 -1.99 -9.10
CA ALA A 40 -19.52 -2.53 -9.61
C ALA A 40 -18.45 -2.73 -8.52
N PHE A 41 -18.51 -1.93 -7.45
CA PHE A 41 -17.57 -2.01 -6.32
C PHE A 41 -18.16 -2.69 -5.07
N HIS A 42 -19.44 -3.08 -5.07
CA HIS A 42 -20.08 -3.69 -3.90
C HIS A 42 -19.33 -4.92 -3.35
N PRO A 43 -18.85 -5.88 -4.18
CA PRO A 43 -18.11 -7.03 -3.67
C PRO A 43 -16.80 -6.65 -2.97
N LEU A 44 -16.08 -5.65 -3.50
CA LEU A 44 -14.83 -5.17 -2.93
C LEU A 44 -15.05 -4.41 -1.63
N ILE A 45 -16.09 -3.57 -1.58
CA ILE A 45 -16.50 -2.87 -0.36
C ILE A 45 -16.86 -3.90 0.71
N ALA A 46 -17.74 -4.86 0.38
CA ALA A 46 -18.16 -5.89 1.31
C ALA A 46 -16.98 -6.69 1.86
N ALA A 47 -16.02 -7.08 1.01
CA ALA A 47 -14.82 -7.78 1.44
C ALA A 47 -13.93 -6.94 2.38
N ALA A 48 -13.72 -5.65 2.07
CA ALA A 48 -12.93 -4.76 2.90
C ALA A 48 -13.61 -4.47 4.25
N THR A 49 -14.93 -4.29 4.25
CA THR A 49 -15.68 -3.97 5.47
C THR A 49 -16.02 -5.18 6.31
N ALA A 50 -15.99 -6.39 5.73
CA ALA A 50 -16.29 -7.63 6.44
C ALA A 50 -15.50 -7.70 7.74
N GLN A 51 -14.20 -7.35 7.71
CA GLN A 51 -13.30 -7.41 8.86
C GLN A 51 -13.73 -6.60 10.10
N PHE A 52 -14.57 -5.58 9.95
CA PHE A 52 -15.04 -4.81 11.09
C PHE A 52 -16.08 -5.59 11.89
N GLY A 53 -15.91 -5.63 13.22
CA GLY A 53 -16.85 -6.31 14.11
C GLY A 53 -16.70 -7.83 14.17
N HIS A 54 -15.71 -8.42 13.49
CA HIS A 54 -15.34 -9.81 13.75
C HIS A 54 -14.82 -9.95 15.18
N GLY A 55 -15.31 -10.99 15.86
CA GLY A 55 -14.72 -11.45 17.10
C GLY A 55 -13.37 -12.12 16.84
N GLY A 56 -12.47 -11.99 17.81
CA GLY A 56 -11.13 -12.60 17.79
C GLY A 56 -10.48 -12.44 19.15
N ASP A 57 -9.39 -13.17 19.36
CA ASP A 57 -8.55 -13.11 20.55
C ASP A 57 -7.39 -12.10 20.41
N GLN A 58 -7.09 -11.66 19.19
CA GLN A 58 -6.03 -10.70 18.89
C GLN A 58 -6.58 -9.29 18.67
N ALA A 59 -5.98 -8.31 19.35
CA ALA A 59 -6.30 -6.90 19.15
C ALA A 59 -5.49 -6.33 17.96
N PRO A 60 -6.13 -5.77 16.91
CA PRO A 60 -5.41 -5.25 15.73
C PRO A 60 -4.35 -4.17 16.06
N ALA A 61 -4.58 -3.40 17.12
CA ALA A 61 -3.63 -2.41 17.60
C ALA A 61 -2.31 -3.04 18.08
N LEU A 62 -2.38 -4.24 18.70
CA LEU A 62 -1.19 -4.98 19.15
C LEU A 62 -0.45 -5.59 17.95
N LEU A 63 -1.18 -6.23 17.03
CA LEU A 63 -0.60 -6.78 15.79
C LEU A 63 0.16 -5.71 14.99
N LYS A 64 -0.38 -4.49 14.90
CA LYS A 64 0.31 -3.35 14.27
C LYS A 64 1.64 -3.03 14.97
N LEU A 65 1.66 -3.00 16.30
CA LEU A 65 2.87 -2.69 17.08
C LEU A 65 3.93 -3.79 16.94
N GLU A 66 3.50 -5.05 16.91
CA GLU A 66 4.38 -6.20 16.66
C GLU A 66 5.01 -6.12 15.28
N LEU A 67 4.21 -5.86 14.24
CA LEU A 67 4.70 -5.69 12.87
C LEU A 67 5.69 -4.51 12.76
N GLN A 68 5.39 -3.38 13.40
CA GLN A 68 6.28 -2.21 13.40
C GLN A 68 7.63 -2.52 14.06
N ARG A 69 7.62 -3.27 15.16
CA ARG A 69 8.83 -3.68 15.86
C ARG A 69 9.65 -4.66 15.02
N ALA A 70 9.02 -5.71 14.49
CA ALA A 70 9.67 -6.67 13.60
C ALA A 70 10.29 -5.97 12.39
N ALA A 71 9.56 -5.03 11.78
CA ALA A 71 10.07 -4.27 10.65
C ALA A 71 11.32 -3.46 11.00
N TRP A 72 11.32 -2.78 12.15
CA TRP A 72 12.49 -2.06 12.64
C TRP A 72 13.69 -2.98 12.87
N ASP A 73 13.47 -4.11 13.53
CA ASP A 73 14.53 -5.03 13.94
C ASP A 73 15.10 -5.86 12.78
N HIS A 74 14.34 -6.08 11.72
CA HIS A 74 14.69 -7.07 10.68
C HIS A 74 14.86 -6.49 9.27
N ILE A 75 14.15 -5.40 8.95
CA ILE A 75 14.24 -4.70 7.65
C ILE A 75 14.56 -3.20 7.80
N GLY A 76 15.17 -2.81 8.93
CA GLY A 76 15.77 -1.51 9.14
C GLY A 76 16.95 -1.20 8.19
N PRO A 77 17.75 -0.15 8.45
CA PRO A 77 18.83 0.29 7.56
C PRO A 77 19.93 -0.76 7.32
N ALA A 78 20.30 -1.52 8.35
CA ALA A 78 21.24 -2.63 8.26
C ALA A 78 20.49 -3.95 8.27
N ARG A 79 20.89 -4.88 7.40
CA ARG A 79 20.17 -6.15 7.17
C ARG A 79 21.16 -7.28 6.99
N THR A 80 20.76 -8.47 7.41
CA THR A 80 21.47 -9.73 7.15
C THR A 80 20.50 -10.74 6.53
N ALA A 81 21.01 -11.80 5.89
CA ALA A 81 20.15 -12.87 5.39
C ALA A 81 19.26 -13.44 6.50
N ASP A 82 19.83 -13.69 7.68
CA ASP A 82 19.07 -14.16 8.85
C ASP A 82 18.01 -13.18 9.32
N SER A 83 18.24 -11.86 9.23
CA SER A 83 17.24 -10.87 9.61
C SER A 83 16.07 -10.87 8.64
N LEU A 84 16.33 -11.01 7.34
CA LEU A 84 15.28 -11.10 6.32
C LEU A 84 14.44 -12.37 6.51
N ASN A 85 15.08 -13.53 6.73
CA ASN A 85 14.37 -14.78 7.02
C ASN A 85 13.47 -14.69 8.26
N ARG A 86 13.89 -13.93 9.28
CA ARG A 86 13.04 -13.66 10.46
C ARG A 86 11.87 -12.76 10.14
N MET A 87 12.02 -11.78 9.24
CA MET A 87 10.91 -10.93 8.80
C MET A 87 9.87 -11.73 8.01
N ASP A 88 10.32 -12.61 7.10
CA ASP A 88 9.42 -13.45 6.30
C ASP A 88 8.52 -14.29 7.22
N ALA A 89 9.08 -14.92 8.25
CA ALA A 89 8.32 -15.69 9.24
C ALA A 89 7.30 -14.88 10.06
N VAL A 90 7.37 -13.53 10.07
CA VAL A 90 6.40 -12.66 10.75
C VAL A 90 5.21 -12.32 9.84
N ILE A 91 5.40 -12.34 8.51
CA ILE A 91 4.40 -11.90 7.52
C ILE A 91 3.79 -13.03 6.70
N ASP A 92 4.35 -14.24 6.78
CA ASP A 92 3.79 -15.49 6.24
C ASP A 92 2.59 -15.97 7.07
#